data_AF-A0A8D2L231-F1
#
_entry.id   AF-A0A8D2L231-F1
#
_cell.length_a   1.000
_cell.length_b   1.000
_cell.length_c   1.000
_cell.angle_alpha   90.00
_cell.angle_beta   90.00
_cell.angle_gamma   90.00
#
_symmetry.space_group_name_H-M   'P 1'
#
loop_
_entity.id
_entity.type
_entity.pdbx_description
1 polymer ?
#
loop_
_entity_poly.entity_id
_entity_poly.type
_entity_poly.pdbx_seq_one_letter_code
_entity_poly.pdbx_strand_id
1 'polypeptide(L)'
;MLLVPVIGTSKQNVPRLKLSYKDLLLSNSCVPFLGSAEGLDFRTLLLDEERGHLLLGAKDHIFLLSLVDLNKNVKKILWPAAKEKVELCKLAGKDAHTECANFIRVLQPYNRTHVYVCGTGAFHPVCGYIELGTHKEETALRFEAQNLESGRLKCPFDPQQPFASVMADGYFYSGTASDFLGKDTALTRSLGISQDHHYIRTDISEHYWLSGAKFIGIFPIPDTYNPDDDKIYFFFRETSQESSTSDKTILSRVGRVCKNDMGGQRSLINKWTTFLKARLVCSIPGPEGADTHFDELHDIFLLPTRDERNPMVYGVFTTTSSVFKGSAICVYSMADIRAVFNGHYAHKESVDHRWVQYDGRIPYPRPGTCPSKTYDPLIKSTRDFPDDVISFIRRHPVMHKSVYPVTGAPVFTQINVDYRLTQIVVDRVMAEDGQYDVMFLGTDIGTVLKVLSITKEKWDMEEVVLEELQIFKQQLYIGSRDGLAQLSLHRCHTYGKACADCCLARDPYCAWDGSSCSRYTPTSKRRARRQDVKYGDPVTQCWDIEDSNHETTDEKVIFGIEFNSTFLECIPKSQQASIRWFIQRSGEEMGVLCSPLHHKSINQVI
;
A
#
# COMPACT_ATOMS: atom_id res chain seq x y z
N MET A 1 -40.20 -33.23 -4.79
CA MET A 1 -39.83 -31.83 -4.51
C MET A 1 -38.33 -31.82 -4.21
N LEU A 2 -37.51 -31.34 -5.14
CA LEU A 2 -36.04 -31.39 -5.01
C LEU A 2 -35.55 -30.10 -4.34
N LEU A 3 -35.10 -30.21 -3.09
CA LEU A 3 -34.38 -29.15 -2.42
C LEU A 3 -32.95 -29.09 -2.99
N VAL A 4 -32.73 -28.21 -3.95
CA VAL A 4 -31.38 -27.85 -4.38
C VAL A 4 -30.72 -27.12 -3.21
N PRO A 5 -29.54 -27.55 -2.72
CA PRO A 5 -28.84 -26.83 -1.68
C PRO A 5 -28.41 -25.47 -2.24
N VAL A 6 -28.73 -24.39 -1.52
CA VAL A 6 -28.19 -23.07 -1.84
C VAL A 6 -26.71 -23.08 -1.47
N ILE A 7 -25.87 -23.46 -2.44
CA ILE A 7 -24.43 -23.24 -2.38
C ILE A 7 -24.26 -21.73 -2.14
N GLY A 8 -23.62 -21.38 -1.02
CA GLY A 8 -23.41 -19.99 -0.65
C GLY A 8 -22.69 -19.25 -1.76
N THR A 9 -23.41 -18.37 -2.48
CA THR A 9 -22.85 -17.59 -3.58
C THR A 9 -21.69 -16.77 -3.04
N SER A 10 -20.48 -17.00 -3.57
CA SER A 10 -19.28 -16.23 -3.26
C SER A 10 -19.63 -14.75 -3.25
N LYS A 11 -19.43 -14.07 -2.12
CA LYS A 11 -19.71 -12.63 -1.99
C LYS A 11 -18.85 -11.86 -2.98
N GLN A 12 -19.40 -11.52 -4.14
CA GLN A 12 -18.82 -10.47 -4.96
C GLN A 12 -19.13 -9.15 -4.26
N ASN A 13 -18.09 -8.53 -3.70
CA ASN A 13 -18.17 -7.20 -3.09
C ASN A 13 -18.34 -6.14 -4.19
N VAL A 14 -19.55 -6.06 -4.76
CA VAL A 14 -19.92 -5.05 -5.76
C VAL A 14 -19.79 -3.66 -5.11
N PRO A 15 -19.04 -2.71 -5.71
CA PRO A 15 -18.85 -1.38 -5.14
C PRO A 15 -20.18 -0.63 -5.02
N ARG A 16 -20.42 0.10 -3.92
CA ARG A 16 -21.67 0.87 -3.74
C ARG A 16 -21.86 1.88 -4.88
N LEU A 17 -20.83 2.67 -5.19
CA LEU A 17 -20.75 3.54 -6.37
C LEU A 17 -19.64 3.09 -7.32
N LYS A 18 -19.84 3.27 -8.64
CA LYS A 18 -18.79 3.14 -9.65
C LYS A 18 -18.73 4.43 -10.46
N LEU A 19 -17.57 5.09 -10.45
CA LEU A 19 -17.36 6.40 -11.09
C LEU A 19 -16.33 6.27 -12.21
N SER A 20 -16.71 6.68 -13.42
CA SER A 20 -15.77 6.76 -14.55
C SER A 20 -14.86 7.97 -14.42
N TYR A 21 -13.75 7.97 -15.17
CA TYR A 21 -12.83 9.11 -15.22
C TYR A 21 -13.55 10.42 -15.60
N LYS A 22 -14.60 10.36 -16.44
CA LYS A 22 -15.39 11.54 -16.81
C LYS A 22 -16.17 12.10 -15.62
N ASP A 23 -16.78 11.24 -14.81
CA ASP A 23 -17.57 11.63 -13.64
C ASP A 23 -16.68 12.26 -12.56
N LEU A 24 -15.44 11.77 -12.44
CA LEU A 24 -14.44 12.29 -11.51
C LEU A 24 -13.91 13.68 -11.92
N LEU A 25 -13.79 13.94 -13.23
CA LEU A 25 -13.48 15.29 -13.74
C LEU A 25 -14.68 16.24 -13.58
N LEU A 26 -15.89 15.82 -13.97
CA LEU A 26 -17.11 16.64 -13.92
C LEU A 26 -17.49 17.05 -12.49
N SER A 27 -17.17 16.22 -11.48
CA SER A 27 -17.39 16.52 -10.06
C SER A 27 -16.22 17.26 -9.38
N ASN A 28 -15.18 17.66 -10.14
CA ASN A 28 -13.91 18.18 -9.60
C ASN A 28 -13.27 17.27 -8.52
N SER A 29 -13.55 15.96 -8.58
CA SER A 29 -13.05 14.96 -7.63
C SER A 29 -11.66 14.45 -7.96
N CYS A 30 -11.18 14.71 -9.19
CA CYS A 30 -9.89 14.32 -9.74
C CYS A 30 -9.24 15.52 -10.44
N VAL A 31 -8.03 15.89 -10.03
CA VAL A 31 -7.19 16.90 -10.70
C VAL A 31 -6.02 16.18 -11.39
N PRO A 32 -6.05 16.01 -12.73
CA PRO A 32 -4.95 15.38 -13.46
C PRO A 32 -3.78 16.34 -13.68
N PHE A 33 -2.57 15.78 -13.78
CA PHE A 33 -1.35 16.41 -14.24
C PHE A 33 -0.67 15.44 -15.21
N LEU A 34 -0.73 15.74 -16.51
CA LEU A 34 -0.18 14.87 -17.57
C LEU A 34 1.30 15.16 -17.88
N GLY A 35 1.90 16.14 -17.21
CA GLY A 35 3.21 16.68 -17.55
C GLY A 35 3.22 17.44 -18.89
N SER A 36 4.40 17.61 -19.47
CA SER A 36 4.60 18.39 -20.71
C SER A 36 4.97 17.52 -21.93
N ALA A 37 4.83 16.20 -21.85
CA ALA A 37 5.15 15.23 -22.89
C ALA A 37 4.50 13.87 -22.60
N GLU A 38 4.22 13.08 -23.64
CA GLU A 38 3.73 11.71 -23.48
C GLU A 38 4.83 10.74 -23.01
N GLY A 39 4.44 9.64 -22.37
CA GLY A 39 5.37 8.58 -21.96
C GLY A 39 6.35 8.97 -20.85
N LEU A 40 5.97 9.93 -20.00
CA LEU A 40 6.80 10.42 -18.88
C LEU A 40 6.91 9.45 -17.71
N ASP A 41 6.07 8.42 -17.57
CA ASP A 41 6.25 7.32 -16.62
C ASP A 41 6.47 7.76 -15.15
N PHE A 42 5.42 8.37 -14.59
CA PHE A 42 5.36 8.92 -13.25
C PHE A 42 5.31 7.78 -12.21
N ARG A 43 6.41 7.51 -11.49
CA ARG A 43 6.51 6.34 -10.59
C ARG A 43 7.00 6.60 -9.18
N THR A 44 7.61 7.75 -8.91
CA THR A 44 8.30 8.00 -7.64
C THR A 44 7.76 9.28 -7.02
N LEU A 45 7.23 9.21 -5.81
CA LEU A 45 6.59 10.33 -5.13
C LEU A 45 7.31 10.59 -3.80
N LEU A 46 7.55 11.87 -3.49
CA LEU A 46 8.01 12.32 -2.18
C LEU A 46 7.17 13.52 -1.75
N LEU A 47 6.35 13.30 -0.73
CA LEU A 47 5.43 14.27 -0.15
C LEU A 47 6.16 15.14 0.88
N ASP A 48 6.04 16.46 0.78
CA ASP A 48 6.51 17.44 1.77
C ASP A 48 5.30 18.26 2.26
N GLU A 49 4.64 17.73 3.30
CA GLU A 49 3.47 18.38 3.91
C GLU A 49 3.84 19.69 4.61
N GLU A 50 5.05 19.81 5.20
CA GLU A 50 5.52 21.03 5.86
C GLU A 50 5.60 22.21 4.89
N ARG A 51 6.04 21.98 3.64
CA ARG A 51 6.15 23.02 2.60
C ARG A 51 4.93 23.13 1.68
N GLY A 52 3.98 22.21 1.76
CA GLY A 52 2.85 22.16 0.83
C GLY A 52 3.22 21.73 -0.60
N HIS A 53 4.24 20.87 -0.74
CA HIS A 53 4.81 20.47 -2.02
C HIS A 53 4.84 18.94 -2.25
N LEU A 54 4.81 18.55 -3.52
CA LEU A 54 5.03 17.17 -3.98
C LEU A 54 6.21 17.15 -4.95
N LEU A 55 7.23 16.35 -4.64
CA LEU A 55 8.25 15.95 -5.61
C LEU A 55 7.82 14.69 -6.35
N LEU A 56 7.93 14.74 -7.68
CA LEU A 56 7.51 13.69 -8.59
C LEU A 56 8.67 13.29 -9.52
N GLY A 57 9.17 12.07 -9.34
CA GLY A 57 10.17 11.43 -10.18
C GLY A 57 9.53 10.67 -11.34
N ALA A 58 10.04 10.95 -12.54
CA ALA A 58 9.53 10.48 -13.82
C ALA A 58 10.69 9.98 -14.70
N LYS A 59 10.41 9.63 -15.95
CA LYS A 59 11.39 9.38 -17.01
C LYS A 59 12.10 10.68 -17.41
N ASP A 60 13.42 10.70 -17.23
CA ASP A 60 14.35 11.79 -17.53
C ASP A 60 14.03 13.12 -16.81
N HIS A 61 13.08 13.14 -15.86
CA HIS A 61 12.53 14.36 -15.27
C HIS A 61 12.24 14.22 -13.77
N ILE A 62 12.35 15.35 -13.07
CA ILE A 62 11.85 15.53 -11.70
C ILE A 62 10.99 16.80 -11.69
N PHE A 63 9.77 16.72 -11.16
CA PHE A 63 8.85 17.85 -11.03
C PHE A 63 8.67 18.22 -9.56
N LEU A 64 8.48 19.51 -9.28
CA LEU A 64 8.02 20.05 -8.01
C LEU A 64 6.66 20.70 -8.24
N LEU A 65 5.64 20.15 -7.58
CA LEU A 65 4.22 20.49 -7.73
C LEU A 65 3.66 21.03 -6.39
N SER A 66 2.59 21.82 -6.42
CA SER A 66 1.89 22.22 -5.19
C SER A 66 0.84 21.19 -4.79
N LEU A 67 0.68 20.92 -3.50
CA LEU A 67 -0.39 20.03 -3.00
C LEU A 67 -1.80 20.62 -3.15
N VAL A 68 -1.91 21.95 -3.33
CA VAL A 68 -3.20 22.65 -3.51
C VAL A 68 -3.69 22.59 -4.96
N ASP A 69 -2.77 22.65 -5.92
CA ASP A 69 -3.05 22.56 -7.36
C ASP A 69 -1.79 22.07 -8.08
N LEU A 70 -1.84 20.82 -8.57
CA LEU A 70 -0.73 20.18 -9.28
C LEU A 70 -0.28 20.92 -10.55
N ASN A 71 -1.15 21.73 -11.16
CA ASN A 71 -0.87 22.40 -12.43
C ASN A 71 -0.32 23.84 -12.24
N LYS A 72 -0.24 24.33 -11.00
CA LYS A 72 0.17 25.69 -10.67
C LYS A 72 1.65 25.78 -10.27
N ASN A 73 2.35 26.76 -10.85
CA ASN A 73 3.76 27.08 -10.54
C ASN A 73 4.74 25.90 -10.66
N VAL A 74 4.46 24.95 -11.56
CA VAL A 74 5.25 23.73 -11.79
C VAL A 74 6.71 24.06 -12.11
N LYS A 75 7.63 23.66 -11.23
CA LYS A 75 9.08 23.71 -11.50
C LYS A 75 9.55 22.31 -11.92
N LYS A 76 10.51 22.20 -12.85
CA LYS A 76 11.05 20.91 -13.31
C LYS A 76 12.55 20.90 -13.57
N ILE A 77 13.19 19.76 -13.28
CA ILE A 77 14.55 19.40 -13.67
C ILE A 77 14.46 18.42 -14.84
N LEU A 78 15.31 18.60 -15.85
CA LEU A 78 15.57 17.64 -16.92
C LEU A 78 16.91 16.96 -16.61
N TRP A 79 16.88 15.66 -16.30
CA TRP A 79 18.05 14.84 -15.98
C TRP A 79 18.01 13.51 -16.75
N PRO A 80 18.27 13.52 -18.07
CA PRO A 80 18.32 12.33 -18.89
C PRO A 80 19.61 11.52 -18.68
N ALA A 81 19.60 10.27 -19.13
CA ALA A 81 20.81 9.45 -19.19
C ALA A 81 21.81 10.02 -20.21
N ALA A 82 23.12 9.86 -19.95
CA ALA A 82 24.15 10.26 -20.89
C ALA A 82 24.04 9.46 -22.20
N LYS A 83 24.20 10.13 -23.36
CA LYS A 83 23.96 9.53 -24.69
C LYS A 83 24.72 8.21 -24.90
N GLU A 84 25.98 8.14 -24.46
CA GLU A 84 26.81 6.93 -24.49
C GLU A 84 26.17 5.74 -23.75
N LYS A 85 25.54 5.98 -22.60
CA LYS A 85 24.83 4.94 -21.82
C LYS A 85 23.55 4.52 -22.51
N VAL A 86 22.83 5.46 -23.13
CA VAL A 86 21.64 5.17 -23.93
C VAL A 86 21.97 4.27 -25.13
N GLU A 87 23.04 4.55 -25.88
CA GLU A 87 23.45 3.68 -26.98
C GLU A 87 23.99 2.32 -26.50
N LEU A 88 24.78 2.28 -25.42
CA LEU A 88 25.22 1.01 -24.81
C LEU A 88 24.04 0.16 -24.31
N CYS A 89 22.99 0.78 -23.78
CA CYS A 89 21.76 0.10 -23.36
C CYS A 89 21.02 -0.55 -24.55
N LYS A 90 20.87 0.18 -25.67
CA LYS A 90 20.29 -0.39 -26.91
C LYS A 90 21.14 -1.53 -27.46
N LEU A 91 22.47 -1.39 -27.47
CA LEU A 91 23.41 -2.43 -27.90
C LEU A 91 23.37 -3.68 -27.00
N ALA A 92 22.96 -3.53 -25.74
CA ALA A 92 22.68 -4.65 -24.82
C ALA A 92 21.30 -5.31 -25.05
N GLY A 93 20.57 -4.92 -26.11
CA GLY A 93 19.27 -5.51 -26.48
C GLY A 93 18.07 -5.03 -25.67
N LYS A 94 18.20 -3.89 -24.98
CA LYS A 94 17.12 -3.27 -24.19
C LYS A 94 16.30 -2.27 -25.01
N ASP A 95 15.03 -2.09 -24.65
CA ASP A 95 14.09 -1.27 -25.41
C ASP A 95 14.41 0.23 -25.36
N ALA A 96 14.47 0.85 -26.55
CA ALA A 96 14.89 2.25 -26.72
C ALA A 96 13.92 3.29 -26.11
N HIS A 97 12.66 2.92 -25.84
CA HIS A 97 11.62 3.86 -25.42
C HIS A 97 11.18 3.66 -23.95
N THR A 98 11.22 2.43 -23.46
CA THR A 98 10.69 2.00 -22.15
C THR A 98 11.76 1.51 -21.17
N GLU A 99 13.01 1.34 -21.62
CA GLU A 99 14.13 0.85 -20.80
C GLU A 99 15.36 1.78 -20.85
N CYS A 100 15.78 2.23 -22.04
CA CYS A 100 17.02 2.99 -22.22
C CYS A 100 16.88 4.51 -21.98
N ALA A 101 16.39 4.88 -20.80
CA ALA A 101 16.29 6.25 -20.30
C ALA A 101 16.64 6.34 -18.79
N ASN A 102 16.72 7.54 -18.22
CA ASN A 102 16.91 7.72 -16.79
C ASN A 102 15.57 7.80 -16.06
N PHE A 103 15.01 6.66 -15.66
CA PHE A 103 13.81 6.62 -14.84
C PHE A 103 14.18 6.93 -13.39
N ILE A 104 13.64 8.00 -12.82
CA ILE A 104 13.87 8.34 -11.41
C ILE A 104 13.14 7.33 -10.52
N ARG A 105 13.89 6.61 -9.67
CA ARG A 105 13.38 5.57 -8.77
C ARG A 105 13.51 5.97 -7.29
N VAL A 106 14.50 6.78 -6.93
CA VAL A 106 14.72 7.20 -5.54
C VAL A 106 14.48 8.70 -5.44
N LEU A 107 13.61 9.09 -4.50
CA LEU A 107 13.52 10.43 -3.93
C LEU A 107 13.42 10.24 -2.41
N GLN A 108 14.39 10.73 -1.65
CA GLN A 108 14.43 10.58 -0.19
C GLN A 108 14.91 11.88 0.47
N PRO A 109 14.32 12.33 1.58
CA PRO A 109 14.81 13.50 2.31
C PRO A 109 16.22 13.22 2.85
N TYR A 110 17.20 14.07 2.51
CA TYR A 110 18.58 13.91 2.98
C TYR A 110 18.88 14.83 4.16
N ASN A 111 18.47 16.10 4.05
CA ASN A 111 18.55 17.09 5.12
C ASN A 111 17.49 18.19 4.90
N ARG A 112 17.48 19.24 5.72
CA ARG A 112 16.48 20.34 5.66
C ARG A 112 16.52 21.19 4.38
N THR A 113 17.51 21.04 3.50
CA THR A 113 17.59 21.78 2.23
C THR A 113 17.77 20.88 1.01
N HIS A 114 18.03 19.57 1.20
CA HIS A 114 18.37 18.65 0.11
C HIS A 114 17.57 17.36 0.13
N VAL A 115 17.21 16.90 -1.07
CA VAL A 115 16.68 15.56 -1.36
C VAL A 115 17.73 14.74 -2.08
N TYR A 116 17.94 13.51 -1.64
CA TYR A 116 18.74 12.51 -2.33
C TYR A 116 17.91 11.89 -3.46
N VAL A 117 18.44 11.92 -4.67
CA VAL A 117 17.74 11.42 -5.87
C VAL A 117 18.59 10.39 -6.60
N CYS A 118 17.97 9.33 -7.11
CA CYS A 118 18.63 8.38 -8.00
C CYS A 118 17.70 7.93 -9.13
N GLY A 119 18.29 7.64 -10.29
CA GLY A 119 17.60 7.04 -11.43
C GLY A 119 18.39 5.91 -12.09
N THR A 120 17.74 5.19 -13.01
CA THR A 120 18.29 3.99 -13.67
C THR A 120 19.44 4.29 -14.63
N GLY A 121 19.59 5.54 -15.09
CA GLY A 121 20.68 5.99 -15.96
C GLY A 121 20.83 5.21 -17.28
N ALA A 122 19.73 4.69 -17.85
CA ALA A 122 19.73 3.72 -18.95
C ALA A 122 20.59 2.48 -18.64
N PHE A 123 20.18 1.71 -17.61
CA PHE A 123 20.90 0.55 -17.07
C PHE A 123 22.34 0.88 -16.60
N HIS A 124 22.53 2.11 -16.11
CA HIS A 124 23.77 2.54 -15.46
C HIS A 124 23.43 3.49 -14.29
N PRO A 125 22.93 2.97 -13.15
CA PRO A 125 22.28 3.80 -12.14
C PRO A 125 23.19 4.86 -11.52
N VAL A 126 22.65 6.07 -11.35
CA VAL A 126 23.33 7.26 -10.84
C VAL A 126 22.50 7.89 -9.72
N CYS A 127 23.17 8.45 -8.72
CA CYS A 127 22.55 9.27 -7.67
C CYS A 127 23.15 10.68 -7.63
N GLY A 128 22.44 11.61 -7.00
CA GLY A 128 22.86 12.99 -6.77
C GLY A 128 21.94 13.70 -5.79
N TYR A 129 22.06 15.03 -5.71
CA TYR A 129 21.34 15.86 -4.74
C TYR A 129 20.51 16.94 -5.44
N ILE A 130 19.33 17.23 -4.88
CA ILE A 130 18.45 18.33 -5.29
C ILE A 130 18.38 19.35 -4.16
N GLU A 131 18.80 20.59 -4.40
CA GLU A 131 18.57 21.72 -3.49
C GLU A 131 17.12 22.21 -3.64
N LEU A 132 16.40 22.29 -2.51
CA LEU A 132 15.03 22.82 -2.37
C LEU A 132 14.97 24.20 -1.68
N GLY A 133 16.11 24.76 -1.28
CA GLY A 133 16.19 26.00 -0.49
C GLY A 133 15.65 25.87 0.94
N THR A 134 15.59 27.01 1.65
CA THR A 134 15.03 27.10 3.00
C THR A 134 13.56 27.58 2.98
N HIS A 135 12.79 27.25 4.02
CA HIS A 135 11.36 27.63 4.15
C HIS A 135 11.10 29.16 4.13
N LYS A 136 12.14 30.00 4.26
CA LYS A 136 12.00 31.47 4.28
C LYS A 136 12.37 32.15 2.96
N GLU A 137 12.84 31.40 1.98
CA GLU A 137 13.30 31.90 0.68
C GLU A 137 12.43 31.34 -0.45
N GLU A 138 12.52 31.92 -1.64
CA GLU A 138 11.79 31.38 -2.79
C GLU A 138 12.28 29.95 -3.10
N THR A 139 11.37 28.96 -3.17
CA THR A 139 11.72 27.55 -3.31
C THR A 139 12.57 27.32 -4.55
N ALA A 140 13.88 27.16 -4.33
CA ALA A 140 14.82 26.76 -5.36
C ALA A 140 14.50 25.32 -5.80
N LEU A 141 14.75 25.01 -7.06
CA LEU A 141 14.78 23.63 -7.55
C LEU A 141 16.01 23.49 -8.42
N ARG A 142 17.13 23.09 -7.81
CA ARG A 142 18.43 22.99 -8.47
C ARG A 142 19.01 21.59 -8.29
N PHE A 143 19.72 21.12 -9.30
CA PHE A 143 20.30 19.77 -9.33
C PHE A 143 21.82 19.83 -9.33
N GLU A 144 22.46 19.14 -8.39
CA GLU A 144 23.92 19.13 -8.23
C GLU A 144 24.62 18.17 -9.22
N ALA A 145 24.56 18.50 -10.51
CA ALA A 145 25.12 17.68 -11.59
C ALA A 145 26.65 17.48 -11.54
N GLN A 146 27.37 18.12 -10.61
CA GLN A 146 28.82 18.00 -10.43
C GLN A 146 29.19 16.88 -9.44
N ASN A 147 28.31 16.55 -8.48
CA ASN A 147 28.57 15.62 -7.36
C ASN A 147 27.85 14.27 -7.57
N LEU A 148 27.92 13.71 -8.78
CA LEU A 148 27.18 12.49 -9.14
C LEU A 148 27.86 11.24 -8.56
N GLU A 149 27.07 10.46 -7.82
CA GLU A 149 27.49 9.20 -7.20
C GLU A 149 27.05 8.00 -8.04
N SER A 150 27.75 6.86 -7.90
CA SER A 150 27.22 5.60 -8.42
C SER A 150 25.96 5.20 -7.66
N GLY A 151 24.88 4.94 -8.41
CA GLY A 151 23.61 4.43 -7.90
C GLY A 151 23.53 2.92 -7.83
N ARG A 152 24.60 2.18 -8.18
CA ARG A 152 24.65 0.71 -8.04
C ARG A 152 24.35 0.34 -6.59
N LEU A 153 23.46 -0.65 -6.38
CA LEU A 153 22.93 -1.06 -5.07
C LEU A 153 22.09 -0.02 -4.31
N LYS A 154 21.95 1.20 -4.84
CA LYS A 154 21.05 2.24 -4.30
C LYS A 154 19.74 2.37 -5.09
N CYS A 155 19.84 2.12 -6.39
CA CYS A 155 18.79 2.22 -7.40
C CYS A 155 18.87 0.99 -8.32
N PRO A 156 17.74 0.39 -8.77
CA PRO A 156 17.78 -0.74 -9.69
C PRO A 156 18.31 -0.33 -11.09
N PHE A 157 18.82 -1.32 -11.83
CA PHE A 157 19.24 -1.14 -13.23
C PHE A 157 18.01 -1.06 -14.16
N ASP A 158 17.06 -1.95 -13.94
CA ASP A 158 15.82 -2.06 -14.71
C ASP A 158 14.71 -1.19 -14.10
N PRO A 159 14.03 -0.33 -14.88
CA PRO A 159 12.99 0.54 -14.33
C PRO A 159 11.77 -0.22 -13.81
N GLN A 160 11.50 -1.43 -14.30
CA GLN A 160 10.38 -2.29 -13.87
C GLN A 160 10.72 -3.15 -12.65
N GLN A 161 11.99 -3.22 -12.25
CA GLN A 161 12.39 -4.03 -11.10
C GLN A 161 11.86 -3.47 -9.77
N PRO A 162 11.27 -4.32 -8.90
CA PRO A 162 10.97 -3.96 -7.52
C PRO A 162 12.25 -3.72 -6.72
N PHE A 163 12.23 -2.64 -5.96
CA PHE A 163 13.28 -2.22 -5.04
C PHE A 163 12.58 -1.46 -3.90
N ALA A 164 13.28 -1.24 -2.79
CA ALA A 164 12.83 -0.31 -1.76
C ALA A 164 14.03 0.42 -1.14
N SER A 165 13.81 1.63 -0.62
CA SER A 165 14.82 2.42 0.08
C SER A 165 14.22 3.35 1.13
N VAL A 166 15.05 3.78 2.09
CA VAL A 166 14.70 4.80 3.08
C VAL A 166 15.96 5.51 3.59
N MET A 167 15.85 6.79 3.93
CA MET A 167 16.89 7.52 4.67
C MET A 167 16.59 7.46 6.18
N ALA A 168 17.58 7.10 6.99
CA ALA A 168 17.48 7.16 8.46
C ALA A 168 18.83 7.57 9.08
N ASP A 169 18.83 8.60 9.93
CA ASP A 169 20.00 9.19 10.59
C ASP A 169 21.17 9.52 9.63
N GLY A 170 20.86 10.00 8.41
CA GLY A 170 21.86 10.31 7.38
C GLY A 170 22.47 9.09 6.67
N TYR A 171 22.00 7.88 6.99
CA TYR A 171 22.32 6.66 6.26
C TYR A 171 21.20 6.28 5.30
N PHE A 172 21.57 5.90 4.09
CA PHE A 172 20.66 5.44 3.05
C PHE A 172 20.62 3.91 3.04
N TYR A 173 19.46 3.34 3.35
CA TYR A 173 19.19 1.91 3.32
C TYR A 173 18.48 1.54 2.01
N SER A 174 18.89 0.45 1.38
CA SER A 174 18.34 0.02 0.08
C SER A 174 18.30 -1.49 -0.07
N GLY A 175 17.17 -2.00 -0.56
CA GLY A 175 16.98 -3.37 -0.99
C GLY A 175 16.76 -3.39 -2.51
N THR A 176 17.73 -3.88 -3.28
CA THR A 176 17.69 -3.87 -4.75
C THR A 176 18.68 -4.89 -5.34
N ALA A 177 18.70 -5.02 -6.67
CA ALA A 177 19.70 -5.83 -7.37
C ALA A 177 21.07 -5.13 -7.47
N SER A 178 22.11 -5.95 -7.51
CA SER A 178 23.51 -5.52 -7.60
C SER A 178 24.09 -5.59 -9.01
N ASP A 179 23.34 -6.13 -9.97
CA ASP A 179 23.77 -6.48 -11.32
C ASP A 179 22.73 -6.09 -12.39
N PHE A 180 23.18 -6.05 -13.65
CA PHE A 180 22.36 -5.69 -14.81
C PHE A 180 21.22 -6.68 -15.11
N LEU A 181 21.37 -7.97 -14.76
CA LEU A 181 20.36 -9.01 -15.01
C LEU A 181 19.32 -9.11 -13.88
N GLY A 182 19.48 -8.32 -12.81
CA GLY A 182 18.54 -8.27 -11.69
C GLY A 182 18.54 -9.52 -10.79
N LYS A 183 19.58 -10.37 -10.87
CA LYS A 183 19.64 -11.67 -10.18
C LYS A 183 20.16 -11.57 -8.75
N ASP A 184 21.22 -10.79 -8.53
CA ASP A 184 22.00 -10.77 -7.30
C ASP A 184 21.49 -9.65 -6.39
N THR A 185 20.43 -9.97 -5.64
CA THR A 185 19.69 -9.03 -4.78
C THR A 185 20.33 -8.88 -3.39
N ALA A 186 20.45 -7.65 -2.88
CA ALA A 186 21.02 -7.38 -1.56
C ALA A 186 20.29 -6.27 -0.81
N LEU A 187 20.25 -6.38 0.52
CA LEU A 187 19.94 -5.27 1.42
C LEU A 187 21.26 -4.60 1.85
N THR A 188 21.39 -3.30 1.64
CA THR A 188 22.60 -2.53 1.96
C THR A 188 22.31 -1.26 2.75
N ARG A 189 23.31 -0.75 3.46
CA ARG A 189 23.37 0.60 4.01
C ARG A 189 24.57 1.32 3.40
N SER A 190 24.38 2.57 3.03
CA SER A 190 25.39 3.46 2.45
C SER A 190 25.18 4.90 2.93
N LEU A 191 25.99 5.85 2.42
CA LEU A 191 26.14 7.20 2.99
C LEU A 191 26.55 7.14 4.48
N GLY A 192 26.23 8.17 5.25
CA GLY A 192 26.59 8.29 6.68
C GLY A 192 27.38 9.56 7.01
N ILE A 193 27.37 9.91 8.30
CA ILE A 193 27.88 11.18 8.84
C ILE A 193 29.43 11.22 8.90
N SER A 194 30.08 10.06 8.92
CA SER A 194 31.55 9.90 8.99
C SER A 194 32.20 9.73 7.61
N GLN A 195 33.41 10.27 7.43
CA GLN A 195 34.22 10.11 6.21
C GLN A 195 34.51 8.64 5.83
N ASP A 196 34.50 7.73 6.80
CA ASP A 196 34.66 6.28 6.59
C ASP A 196 33.43 5.58 5.95
N HIS A 197 32.36 6.32 5.62
CA HIS A 197 31.17 5.90 4.86
C HIS A 197 30.81 4.42 5.01
N HIS A 198 30.43 4.00 6.23
CA HIS A 198 30.35 2.61 6.66
C HIS A 198 29.29 1.77 5.92
N TYR A 199 29.68 1.33 4.72
CA TYR A 199 28.91 0.47 3.84
C TYR A 199 28.78 -0.94 4.42
N ILE A 200 27.53 -1.41 4.52
CA ILE A 200 27.19 -2.76 4.98
C ILE A 200 26.23 -3.41 3.97
N ARG A 201 26.36 -4.72 3.75
CA ARG A 201 25.44 -5.50 2.90
C ARG A 201 25.05 -6.85 3.48
N THR A 202 24.05 -7.50 2.90
CA THR A 202 23.82 -8.94 3.10
C THR A 202 24.95 -9.79 2.55
N ASP A 203 25.22 -10.93 3.19
CA ASP A 203 26.13 -11.92 2.65
C ASP A 203 25.58 -12.49 1.33
N ILE A 204 26.47 -12.79 0.40
CA ILE A 204 26.19 -13.40 -0.90
C ILE A 204 26.74 -14.82 -1.00
N SER A 205 27.54 -15.26 -0.02
CA SER A 205 28.12 -16.60 0.04
C SER A 205 27.17 -17.67 0.61
N GLU A 206 25.99 -17.26 1.10
CA GLU A 206 25.04 -18.12 1.80
C GLU A 206 23.63 -17.90 1.22
N HIS A 207 23.13 -18.82 0.38
CA HIS A 207 21.81 -18.71 -0.27
C HIS A 207 20.62 -18.59 0.71
N TYR A 208 20.83 -18.93 1.98
CA TYR A 208 19.82 -18.80 3.05
C TYR A 208 19.46 -17.35 3.37
N TRP A 209 20.32 -16.37 3.05
CA TRP A 209 20.10 -14.96 3.40
C TRP A 209 19.04 -14.30 2.52
N LEU A 210 19.21 -14.32 1.20
CA LEU A 210 18.27 -13.81 0.21
C LEU A 210 18.33 -14.70 -1.03
N SER A 211 17.17 -15.05 -1.59
CA SER A 211 17.07 -15.91 -2.79
C SER A 211 16.13 -15.27 -3.82
N GLY A 212 16.69 -14.49 -4.76
CA GLY A 212 15.92 -13.76 -5.77
C GLY A 212 14.93 -12.74 -5.15
N ALA A 213 15.39 -11.98 -4.15
CA ALA A 213 14.53 -11.18 -3.28
C ALA A 213 14.04 -9.89 -3.96
N LYS A 214 12.71 -9.81 -4.19
CA LYS A 214 12.03 -8.61 -4.67
C LYS A 214 11.59 -7.78 -3.46
N PHE A 215 12.31 -6.71 -3.17
CA PHE A 215 12.00 -5.79 -2.08
C PHE A 215 10.78 -4.92 -2.40
N ILE A 216 10.00 -4.62 -1.36
CA ILE A 216 8.70 -3.95 -1.44
C ILE A 216 8.69 -2.68 -0.57
N GLY A 217 9.16 -2.76 0.68
CA GLY A 217 9.23 -1.59 1.59
C GLY A 217 10.35 -1.72 2.61
N ILE A 218 10.87 -0.58 3.09
CA ILE A 218 11.88 -0.50 4.16
C ILE A 218 11.51 0.66 5.08
N PHE A 219 11.47 0.40 6.39
CA PHE A 219 10.97 1.36 7.38
C PHE A 219 11.84 1.32 8.66
N PRO A 220 12.30 2.47 9.18
CA PRO A 220 12.80 2.54 10.55
C PRO A 220 11.63 2.36 11.52
N ILE A 221 11.74 1.40 12.45
CA ILE A 221 10.76 1.23 13.54
C ILE A 221 11.53 1.02 14.84
N PRO A 222 11.43 1.93 15.83
CA PRO A 222 12.03 1.73 17.14
C PRO A 222 11.39 0.55 17.86
N ASP A 223 12.18 -0.28 18.56
CA ASP A 223 11.68 -1.40 19.37
C ASP A 223 11.44 -1.02 20.84
N THR A 224 12.21 -0.08 21.38
CA THR A 224 12.09 0.41 22.77
C THR A 224 12.14 1.95 22.80
N TYR A 225 12.32 2.58 23.96
CA TYR A 225 12.62 4.03 24.05
C TYR A 225 14.12 4.35 23.92
N ASN A 226 14.98 3.33 23.76
CA ASN A 226 16.42 3.48 23.64
C ASN A 226 16.85 3.46 22.16
N PRO A 227 17.47 4.51 21.61
CA PRO A 227 17.89 4.53 20.21
C PRO A 227 18.91 3.43 19.82
N ASP A 228 19.62 2.84 20.78
CA ASP A 228 20.48 1.67 20.52
C ASP A 228 19.66 0.44 20.06
N ASP A 229 18.36 0.37 20.40
CA ASP A 229 17.44 -0.71 20.00
C ASP A 229 16.74 -0.48 18.66
N ASP A 230 16.94 0.68 18.01
CA ASP A 230 16.31 1.00 16.73
C ASP A 230 16.64 -0.05 15.66
N LYS A 231 15.61 -0.46 14.91
CA LYS A 231 15.76 -1.43 13.82
C LYS A 231 15.17 -0.91 12.53
N ILE A 232 15.80 -1.29 11.43
CA ILE A 232 15.27 -1.13 10.09
C ILE A 232 14.55 -2.44 9.75
N TYR A 233 13.23 -2.37 9.63
CA TYR A 233 12.40 -3.48 9.17
C TYR A 233 12.23 -3.37 7.65
N PHE A 234 12.28 -4.50 6.96
CA PHE A 234 12.19 -4.55 5.50
C PHE A 234 11.31 -5.71 5.04
N PHE A 235 10.53 -5.46 4.00
CA PHE A 235 9.49 -6.34 3.51
C PHE A 235 9.75 -6.70 2.06
N PHE A 236 9.66 -7.99 1.74
CA PHE A 236 10.07 -8.54 0.45
C PHE A 236 9.40 -9.89 0.17
N ARG A 237 9.44 -10.33 -1.09
CA ARG A 237 9.14 -11.72 -1.49
C ARG A 237 10.38 -12.36 -2.10
N GLU A 238 10.63 -13.62 -1.80
CA GLU A 238 11.79 -14.39 -2.27
C GLU A 238 11.38 -15.76 -2.82
N THR A 239 12.20 -16.35 -3.70
CA THR A 239 11.99 -17.73 -4.17
C THR A 239 12.60 -18.73 -3.19
N SER A 240 11.77 -19.59 -2.61
CA SER A 240 12.20 -20.69 -1.75
C SER A 240 12.18 -22.01 -2.53
N GLN A 241 13.30 -22.72 -2.50
CA GLN A 241 13.44 -24.06 -3.04
C GLN A 241 13.42 -25.05 -1.87
N GLU A 242 12.38 -25.87 -1.80
CA GLU A 242 12.31 -27.00 -0.87
C GLU A 242 12.78 -28.27 -1.58
N SER A 243 13.65 -29.04 -0.92
CA SER A 243 14.48 -30.08 -1.56
C SER A 243 13.72 -31.29 -2.10
N SER A 244 12.47 -31.51 -1.66
CA SER A 244 11.64 -32.63 -2.11
C SER A 244 10.85 -32.39 -3.39
N THR A 245 10.86 -31.18 -3.96
CA THR A 245 10.07 -30.81 -5.15
C THR A 245 10.85 -29.88 -6.08
N SER A 246 10.76 -30.08 -7.39
CA SER A 246 11.31 -29.16 -8.40
C SER A 246 10.58 -27.80 -8.45
N ASP A 247 9.46 -27.68 -7.75
CA ASP A 247 8.60 -26.50 -7.73
C ASP A 247 9.21 -25.37 -6.91
N LYS A 248 9.37 -24.21 -7.55
CA LYS A 248 9.85 -22.99 -6.92
C LYS A 248 8.68 -22.28 -6.25
N THR A 249 8.63 -22.34 -4.93
CA THR A 249 7.67 -21.55 -4.15
C THR A 249 8.13 -20.10 -4.05
N ILE A 250 7.19 -19.15 -4.09
CA ILE A 250 7.44 -17.77 -3.65
C ILE A 250 7.00 -17.68 -2.19
N LEU A 251 7.76 -17.00 -1.34
CA LEU A 251 7.40 -16.73 0.04
C LEU A 251 7.53 -15.23 0.35
N SER A 252 6.52 -14.68 1.00
CA SER A 252 6.58 -13.33 1.57
C SER A 252 7.31 -13.31 2.90
N ARG A 253 8.08 -12.24 3.14
CA ARG A 253 8.99 -12.09 4.27
C ARG A 253 8.92 -10.70 4.89
N VAL A 254 9.05 -10.69 6.22
CA VAL A 254 9.56 -9.54 6.97
C VAL A 254 10.97 -9.87 7.45
N GLY A 255 11.89 -8.92 7.36
CA GLY A 255 13.22 -8.99 7.94
C GLY A 255 13.55 -7.76 8.78
N ARG A 256 14.58 -7.86 9.62
CA ARG A 256 15.10 -6.74 10.42
C ARG A 256 16.63 -6.75 10.52
N VAL A 257 17.20 -5.55 10.67
CA VAL A 257 18.60 -5.30 11.07
C VAL A 257 18.63 -4.16 12.09
N CYS A 258 19.63 -4.13 12.96
CA CYS A 258 19.85 -3.03 13.90
C CYS A 258 20.45 -1.81 13.20
N LYS A 259 19.93 -0.62 13.52
CA LYS A 259 20.35 0.66 12.94
C LYS A 259 21.84 0.95 13.21
N ASN A 260 22.32 0.53 14.38
CA ASN A 260 23.70 0.65 14.86
C ASN A 260 24.60 -0.58 14.57
N ASP A 261 24.21 -1.48 13.66
CA ASP A 261 25.08 -2.57 13.19
C ASP A 261 26.32 -2.00 12.46
N MET A 262 27.51 -2.52 12.78
CA MET A 262 28.82 -2.04 12.31
C MET A 262 29.65 -3.14 11.64
N GLY A 263 29.02 -4.28 11.34
CA GLY A 263 29.68 -5.50 10.90
C GLY A 263 30.40 -6.23 12.03
N GLY A 264 30.93 -7.42 11.73
CA GLY A 264 31.74 -8.20 12.66
C GLY A 264 33.23 -7.90 12.52
N GLN A 265 34.01 -8.18 13.57
CA GLN A 265 35.43 -7.84 13.66
C GLN A 265 36.36 -8.78 12.86
N ARG A 266 35.97 -10.04 12.69
CA ARG A 266 36.78 -11.11 12.05
C ARG A 266 36.02 -11.77 10.90
N SER A 267 34.82 -12.27 11.21
CA SER A 267 33.82 -12.72 10.24
C SER A 267 32.75 -11.64 10.04
N LEU A 268 32.04 -11.67 8.91
CA LEU A 268 31.02 -10.68 8.55
C LEU A 268 31.51 -9.21 8.57
N ILE A 269 32.79 -8.98 8.22
CA ILE A 269 33.32 -7.63 7.99
C ILE A 269 32.52 -6.95 6.87
N ASN A 270 32.01 -5.74 7.13
CA ASN A 270 31.13 -4.97 6.24
C ASN A 270 29.89 -5.75 5.75
N LYS A 271 29.42 -6.72 6.55
CA LYS A 271 28.17 -7.47 6.36
C LYS A 271 27.32 -7.38 7.62
N TRP A 272 25.99 -7.45 7.48
CA TRP A 272 25.08 -7.39 8.63
C TRP A 272 25.40 -8.50 9.65
N THR A 273 25.39 -8.17 10.93
CA THR A 273 25.53 -9.13 12.05
C THR A 273 24.23 -9.31 12.85
N THR A 274 23.19 -8.56 12.48
CA THR A 274 21.88 -8.54 13.13
C THR A 274 20.73 -8.92 12.19
N PHE A 275 21.02 -9.34 10.95
CA PHE A 275 20.04 -9.71 9.93
C PHE A 275 19.27 -10.98 10.30
N LEU A 276 17.94 -10.86 10.40
CA LEU A 276 17.00 -11.97 10.54
C LEU A 276 15.79 -11.78 9.62
N LYS A 277 15.17 -12.88 9.16
CA LYS A 277 13.90 -12.88 8.41
C LYS A 277 12.90 -13.94 8.89
N ALA A 278 11.61 -13.67 8.77
CA ALA A 278 10.50 -14.57 9.07
C ALA A 278 9.50 -14.63 7.90
N ARG A 279 8.71 -15.71 7.76
CA ARG A 279 7.59 -15.76 6.78
C ARG A 279 6.45 -14.86 7.25
N LEU A 280 5.90 -14.06 6.34
CA LEU A 280 4.55 -13.49 6.48
C LEU A 280 3.58 -14.46 5.80
N VAL A 281 2.54 -14.89 6.53
CA VAL A 281 1.48 -15.74 5.98
C VAL A 281 0.22 -14.91 5.82
N CYS A 282 -0.29 -14.83 4.59
CA CYS A 282 -1.63 -14.36 4.29
C CYS A 282 -2.41 -15.52 3.66
N SER A 283 -3.36 -16.11 4.40
CA SER A 283 -4.17 -17.23 3.92
C SER A 283 -5.59 -17.20 4.45
N ILE A 284 -6.51 -17.77 3.67
CA ILE A 284 -7.88 -18.06 4.10
C ILE A 284 -7.91 -19.52 4.56
N PRO A 285 -8.27 -19.82 5.83
CA PRO A 285 -8.39 -21.19 6.33
C PRO A 285 -9.42 -22.01 5.55
N GLY A 286 -9.02 -23.20 5.09
CA GLY A 286 -9.91 -24.11 4.36
C GLY A 286 -10.79 -24.95 5.30
N PRO A 287 -12.02 -25.32 4.89
CA PRO A 287 -12.92 -26.14 5.72
C PRO A 287 -12.38 -27.56 5.99
N GLU A 288 -11.50 -28.07 5.12
CA GLU A 288 -10.80 -29.34 5.26
C GLU A 288 -9.33 -29.16 5.71
N GLY A 289 -8.97 -27.97 6.23
CA GLY A 289 -7.61 -27.63 6.66
C GLY A 289 -6.62 -27.29 5.54
N ALA A 290 -7.08 -27.24 4.28
CA ALA A 290 -6.29 -26.80 3.13
C ALA A 290 -6.37 -25.27 2.94
N ASP A 291 -5.43 -24.54 3.52
CA ASP A 291 -5.33 -23.08 3.43
C ASP A 291 -5.14 -22.57 2.00
N THR A 292 -5.89 -21.52 1.63
CA THR A 292 -5.69 -20.79 0.37
C THR A 292 -4.71 -19.64 0.59
N HIS A 293 -3.46 -19.81 0.16
CA HIS A 293 -2.38 -18.84 0.38
C HIS A 293 -2.28 -17.74 -0.69
N PHE A 294 -1.91 -16.54 -0.25
CA PHE A 294 -1.55 -15.38 -1.05
C PHE A 294 -0.08 -15.04 -0.74
N ASP A 295 0.86 -15.79 -1.31
CA ASP A 295 2.29 -15.67 -0.97
C ASP A 295 3.04 -14.54 -1.71
N GLU A 296 2.43 -13.85 -2.68
CA GLU A 296 3.07 -12.76 -3.43
C GLU A 296 2.73 -11.37 -2.85
N LEU A 297 3.56 -10.86 -1.93
CA LEU A 297 3.51 -9.48 -1.47
C LEU A 297 3.84 -8.48 -2.59
N HIS A 298 3.00 -7.46 -2.78
CA HIS A 298 3.23 -6.35 -3.73
C HIS A 298 3.42 -4.99 -3.07
N ASP A 299 2.82 -4.73 -1.90
CA ASP A 299 2.92 -3.44 -1.22
C ASP A 299 2.73 -3.55 0.31
N ILE A 300 3.28 -2.58 1.06
CA ILE A 300 3.18 -2.47 2.53
C ILE A 300 2.90 -1.02 2.94
N PHE A 301 1.86 -0.83 3.75
CA PHE A 301 1.55 0.44 4.40
C PHE A 301 1.64 0.30 5.92
N LEU A 302 2.35 1.24 6.56
CA LEU A 302 2.41 1.33 8.02
C LEU A 302 1.40 2.38 8.49
N LEU A 303 0.28 1.93 9.06
CA LEU A 303 -0.69 2.83 9.67
C LEU A 303 -0.24 3.19 11.10
N PRO A 304 0.06 4.46 11.41
CA PRO A 304 0.51 4.85 12.74
C PRO A 304 -0.55 4.58 13.82
N THR A 305 -0.08 4.35 15.04
CA THR A 305 -0.93 4.34 16.25
C THR A 305 -0.46 5.42 17.22
N ARG A 306 -0.99 5.43 18.45
CA ARG A 306 -0.51 6.35 19.50
C ARG A 306 0.90 6.01 20.02
N ASP A 307 1.48 4.90 19.56
CA ASP A 307 2.85 4.49 19.85
C ASP A 307 3.57 4.20 18.52
N GLU A 308 4.53 5.05 18.16
CA GLU A 308 5.31 4.96 16.92
C GLU A 308 6.13 3.66 16.81
N ARG A 309 6.37 2.97 17.94
CA ARG A 309 7.01 1.64 17.96
C ARG A 309 6.04 0.54 17.54
N ASN A 310 4.74 0.81 17.52
CA ASN A 310 3.67 -0.16 17.26
C ASN A 310 2.68 0.34 16.17
N PRO A 311 3.14 0.63 14.93
CA PRO A 311 2.25 0.77 13.78
C PRO A 311 1.55 -0.55 13.45
N MET A 312 0.41 -0.46 12.78
CA MET A 312 -0.26 -1.61 12.16
C MET A 312 0.30 -1.81 10.75
N VAL A 313 0.79 -3.02 10.46
CA VAL A 313 1.40 -3.35 9.17
C VAL A 313 0.33 -3.91 8.24
N TYR A 314 -0.15 -3.11 7.31
CA TYR A 314 -1.02 -3.55 6.21
C TYR A 314 -0.18 -4.03 5.04
N GLY A 315 -0.53 -5.16 4.44
CA GLY A 315 0.15 -5.68 3.23
C GLY A 315 -0.82 -6.17 2.16
N VAL A 316 -0.51 -5.86 0.90
CA VAL A 316 -1.23 -6.34 -0.29
C VAL A 316 -0.55 -7.59 -0.83
N PHE A 317 -1.30 -8.69 -0.89
CA PHE A 317 -0.82 -9.98 -1.36
C PHE A 317 -1.64 -10.47 -2.56
N THR A 318 -1.02 -11.24 -3.47
CA THR A 318 -1.74 -11.97 -4.52
C THR A 318 -1.43 -13.46 -4.48
N THR A 319 -2.27 -14.23 -5.16
CA THR A 319 -1.99 -15.63 -5.51
C THR A 319 -0.78 -15.73 -6.46
N THR A 320 -0.03 -16.82 -6.33
CA THR A 320 1.05 -17.23 -7.25
C THR A 320 0.52 -17.87 -8.54
N SER A 321 -0.76 -18.24 -8.58
CA SER A 321 -1.39 -18.89 -9.74
C SER A 321 -1.56 -17.92 -10.91
N SER A 322 -1.22 -18.39 -12.10
CA SER A 322 -1.55 -17.73 -13.37
C SER A 322 -3.03 -17.87 -13.73
N VAL A 323 -3.68 -18.95 -13.29
CA VAL A 323 -5.09 -19.27 -13.58
C VAL A 323 -6.01 -18.59 -12.56
N PHE A 324 -5.76 -18.79 -11.27
CA PHE A 324 -6.58 -18.21 -10.21
C PHE A 324 -6.04 -16.83 -9.81
N LYS A 325 -6.57 -15.78 -10.42
CA LYS A 325 -6.34 -14.39 -9.99
C LYS A 325 -7.06 -14.13 -8.66
N GLY A 326 -6.29 -13.97 -7.59
CA GLY A 326 -6.79 -13.57 -6.28
C GLY A 326 -5.88 -12.51 -5.66
N SER A 327 -6.47 -11.60 -4.89
CA SER A 327 -5.79 -10.59 -4.09
C SER A 327 -6.36 -10.56 -2.68
N ALA A 328 -5.53 -10.28 -1.68
CA ALA A 328 -5.90 -10.23 -0.27
C ALA A 328 -5.13 -9.12 0.46
N ILE A 329 -5.73 -8.61 1.53
CA ILE A 329 -5.10 -7.65 2.45
C ILE A 329 -4.98 -8.29 3.81
N CYS A 330 -3.76 -8.42 4.31
CA CYS A 330 -3.50 -8.93 5.66
C CYS A 330 -2.89 -7.84 6.53
N VAL A 331 -3.31 -7.80 7.81
CA VAL A 331 -2.88 -6.82 8.80
C VAL A 331 -2.14 -7.53 9.93
N TYR A 332 -0.90 -7.11 10.20
CA TYR A 332 -0.02 -7.71 11.20
C TYR A 332 0.32 -6.69 12.29
N SER A 333 0.48 -7.14 13.54
CA SER A 333 0.99 -6.27 14.61
C SER A 333 2.51 -6.36 14.72
N MET A 334 3.15 -5.25 15.11
CA MET A 334 4.58 -5.27 15.45
C MET A 334 4.90 -6.13 16.68
N ALA A 335 3.92 -6.41 17.55
CA ALA A 335 4.10 -7.32 18.68
C ALA A 335 4.29 -8.77 18.22
N ASP A 336 3.48 -9.24 17.27
CA ASP A 336 3.58 -10.60 16.70
C ASP A 336 4.88 -10.78 15.90
N ILE A 337 5.24 -9.76 15.11
CA ILE A 337 6.51 -9.71 14.36
C ILE A 337 7.69 -9.84 15.33
N ARG A 338 7.70 -9.07 16.43
CA ARG A 338 8.75 -9.16 17.47
C ARG A 338 8.73 -10.51 18.20
N ALA A 339 7.56 -11.06 18.52
CA ALA A 339 7.43 -12.36 19.16
C ALA A 339 8.01 -13.49 18.30
N VAL A 340 7.85 -13.44 16.98
CA VAL A 340 8.46 -14.40 16.04
C VAL A 340 9.97 -14.23 15.96
N PHE A 341 10.51 -13.01 15.87
CA PHE A 341 11.97 -12.79 15.94
C PHE A 341 12.59 -13.15 17.30
N ASN A 342 11.79 -13.14 18.36
CA ASN A 342 12.17 -13.61 19.69
C ASN A 342 11.87 -15.12 19.91
N GLY A 343 11.31 -15.82 18.91
CA GLY A 343 11.07 -17.26 18.90
C GLY A 343 12.28 -18.10 18.46
N HIS A 344 12.09 -19.37 18.14
CA HIS A 344 13.18 -20.26 17.70
C HIS A 344 13.65 -19.93 16.27
N TYR A 345 14.95 -20.08 16.02
CA TYR A 345 15.55 -20.02 14.69
C TYR A 345 15.21 -21.30 13.90
N ALA A 346 15.20 -21.22 12.57
CA ALA A 346 15.10 -22.37 11.68
C ALA A 346 16.49 -22.94 11.39
N HIS A 347 16.59 -24.26 11.27
CA HIS A 347 17.84 -24.98 11.01
C HIS A 347 17.72 -25.95 9.82
N LYS A 348 18.86 -26.25 9.21
CA LYS A 348 19.08 -27.32 8.22
C LYS A 348 20.45 -27.95 8.49
N GLU A 349 20.50 -29.28 8.58
CA GLU A 349 21.77 -30.02 8.72
C GLU A 349 22.57 -30.05 7.41
N SER A 350 21.87 -30.10 6.27
CA SER A 350 22.43 -29.98 4.92
C SER A 350 21.43 -29.27 3.99
N VAL A 351 21.88 -28.85 2.80
CA VAL A 351 21.06 -28.17 1.77
C VAL A 351 19.78 -28.95 1.48
N ASP A 352 19.88 -30.28 1.38
CA ASP A 352 18.80 -31.19 1.03
C ASP A 352 17.82 -31.50 2.16
N HIS A 353 18.11 -31.07 3.39
CA HIS A 353 17.21 -31.28 4.54
C HIS A 353 16.11 -30.22 4.57
N ARG A 354 14.95 -30.54 5.15
CA ARG A 354 13.88 -29.55 5.37
C ARG A 354 14.25 -28.59 6.51
N TRP A 355 13.59 -27.44 6.56
CA TRP A 355 13.73 -26.52 7.68
C TRP A 355 13.07 -27.08 8.94
N VAL A 356 13.86 -27.29 10.00
CA VAL A 356 13.39 -27.73 11.32
C VAL A 356 13.53 -26.61 12.35
N GLN A 357 12.97 -26.81 13.56
CA GLN A 357 13.23 -25.91 14.68
C GLN A 357 14.66 -26.10 15.17
N TYR A 358 15.34 -25.00 15.53
CA TYR A 358 16.61 -25.09 16.25
C TYR A 358 16.36 -25.21 17.76
N ASP A 359 16.67 -26.39 18.30
CA ASP A 359 16.55 -26.72 19.74
C ASP A 359 17.92 -26.86 20.44
N GLY A 360 19.01 -26.54 19.74
CA GLY A 360 20.35 -26.49 20.32
C GLY A 360 20.60 -25.24 21.18
N ARG A 361 21.82 -25.12 21.74
CA ARG A 361 22.21 -23.94 22.52
C ARG A 361 22.32 -22.70 21.64
N ILE A 362 21.53 -21.68 21.93
CA ILE A 362 21.66 -20.33 21.36
C ILE A 362 22.81 -19.59 22.11
N PRO A 363 23.73 -18.91 21.42
CA PRO A 363 24.85 -18.19 22.05
C PRO A 363 24.40 -16.83 22.64
N TYR A 364 25.30 -16.18 23.39
CA TYR A 364 25.05 -14.89 24.06
C TYR A 364 26.09 -13.83 23.62
N PRO A 365 25.69 -12.55 23.36
CA PRO A 365 24.33 -12.06 23.32
C PRO A 365 23.51 -12.73 22.21
N ARG A 366 22.19 -12.71 22.36
CA ARG A 366 21.30 -13.44 21.45
C ARG A 366 21.46 -12.92 20.00
N PRO A 367 21.71 -13.81 19.01
CA PRO A 367 21.81 -13.44 17.59
C PRO A 367 20.63 -12.57 17.09
N GLY A 368 20.93 -11.39 16.56
CA GLY A 368 19.92 -10.41 16.12
C GLY A 368 19.44 -9.42 17.19
N THR A 369 20.09 -9.38 18.36
CA THR A 369 19.96 -8.30 19.35
C THR A 369 20.87 -7.13 18.94
N CYS A 370 20.49 -5.89 19.24
CA CYS A 370 21.33 -4.72 18.98
C CYS A 370 22.37 -4.54 20.10
N PRO A 371 23.59 -4.05 19.82
CA PRO A 371 24.52 -3.67 20.86
C PRO A 371 23.95 -2.47 21.63
N SER A 372 23.73 -2.63 22.94
CA SER A 372 23.38 -1.52 23.83
C SER A 372 23.97 -1.70 25.22
N LYS A 373 24.47 -0.58 25.76
CA LYS A 373 24.99 -0.42 27.12
C LYS A 373 23.96 -0.75 28.22
N THR A 374 22.67 -0.85 27.86
CA THR A 374 21.56 -1.16 28.78
C THR A 374 21.43 -2.65 29.08
N TYR A 375 21.84 -3.53 28.15
CA TYR A 375 21.81 -4.99 28.35
C TYR A 375 23.18 -5.55 28.72
N ASP A 376 24.24 -5.04 28.08
CA ASP A 376 25.63 -5.43 28.37
C ASP A 376 26.57 -4.21 28.21
N PRO A 377 27.21 -3.72 29.29
CA PRO A 377 28.10 -2.56 29.21
C PRO A 377 29.45 -2.84 28.54
N LEU A 378 29.80 -4.11 28.31
CA LEU A 378 31.01 -4.51 27.59
C LEU A 378 30.80 -4.41 26.07
N ILE A 379 29.59 -4.69 25.59
CA ILE A 379 29.25 -4.80 24.17
C ILE A 379 28.71 -3.46 23.65
N LYS A 380 29.62 -2.65 23.09
CA LYS A 380 29.35 -1.28 22.63
C LYS A 380 29.12 -1.21 21.12
N SER A 381 29.54 -2.25 20.40
CA SER A 381 29.39 -2.41 18.95
C SER A 381 29.18 -3.88 18.60
N THR A 382 28.65 -4.15 17.41
CA THR A 382 28.57 -5.51 16.85
C THR A 382 29.95 -6.13 16.60
N ARG A 383 31.00 -5.31 16.57
CA ARG A 383 32.40 -5.77 16.51
C ARG A 383 32.88 -6.39 17.83
N ASP A 384 32.19 -6.11 18.93
CA ASP A 384 32.45 -6.72 20.24
C ASP A 384 31.71 -8.06 20.42
N PHE A 385 30.87 -8.48 19.46
CA PHE A 385 30.17 -9.75 19.52
C PHE A 385 31.14 -10.95 19.42
N PRO A 386 30.98 -11.99 20.27
CA PRO A 386 31.73 -13.24 20.17
C PRO A 386 31.64 -13.95 18.81
N ASP A 387 32.73 -14.63 18.42
CA ASP A 387 32.82 -15.33 17.13
C ASP A 387 31.77 -16.46 16.97
N ASP A 388 31.25 -17.02 18.07
CA ASP A 388 30.17 -18.03 18.02
C ASP A 388 28.80 -17.40 17.70
N VAL A 389 28.48 -16.21 18.24
CA VAL A 389 27.29 -15.42 17.86
C VAL A 389 27.33 -15.08 16.36
N ILE A 390 28.48 -14.61 15.85
CA ILE A 390 28.69 -14.29 14.43
C ILE A 390 28.58 -15.55 13.55
N SER A 391 29.19 -16.66 13.99
CA SER A 391 29.13 -17.97 13.31
C SER A 391 27.72 -18.59 13.32
N PHE A 392 26.93 -18.27 14.34
CA PHE A 392 25.54 -18.70 14.45
C PHE A 392 24.65 -17.93 13.48
N ILE A 393 24.64 -16.59 13.51
CA ILE A 393 23.68 -15.80 12.71
C ILE A 393 23.92 -15.97 11.20
N ARG A 394 25.18 -16.13 10.77
CA ARG A 394 25.54 -16.43 9.37
C ARG A 394 24.79 -17.64 8.83
N ARG A 395 24.56 -18.66 9.67
CA ARG A 395 23.92 -19.94 9.31
C ARG A 395 22.43 -20.03 9.68
N HIS A 396 21.96 -19.17 10.58
CA HIS A 396 20.57 -19.15 11.06
C HIS A 396 19.87 -17.78 10.86
N PRO A 397 19.86 -17.19 9.64
CA PRO A 397 19.20 -15.92 9.39
C PRO A 397 17.66 -16.02 9.33
N VAL A 398 17.09 -17.21 9.48
CA VAL A 398 15.64 -17.48 9.30
C VAL A 398 15.01 -17.88 10.63
N MET A 399 13.84 -17.32 10.95
CA MET A 399 13.02 -17.74 12.10
C MET A 399 12.15 -18.95 11.73
N HIS A 400 11.95 -19.87 12.68
CA HIS A 400 11.16 -21.09 12.45
C HIS A 400 9.66 -20.82 12.38
N LYS A 401 9.14 -19.92 13.25
CA LYS A 401 7.73 -19.54 13.24
C LYS A 401 7.42 -18.53 12.12
N SER A 402 6.20 -18.59 11.62
CA SER A 402 5.63 -17.59 10.71
C SER A 402 4.89 -16.51 11.49
N VAL A 403 4.82 -15.30 10.93
CA VAL A 403 3.94 -14.22 11.38
C VAL A 403 2.59 -14.36 10.65
N TYR A 404 1.50 -14.36 11.41
CA TYR A 404 0.11 -14.45 10.93
C TYR A 404 -0.62 -13.12 11.14
N PRO A 405 -1.69 -12.82 10.39
CA PRO A 405 -2.47 -11.60 10.58
C PRO A 405 -3.22 -11.61 11.91
N VAL A 406 -3.49 -10.42 12.45
CA VAL A 406 -4.16 -10.19 13.74
C VAL A 406 -5.54 -10.87 13.80
N THR A 407 -6.23 -10.94 12.66
CA THR A 407 -7.55 -11.57 12.47
C THR A 407 -7.49 -13.05 12.12
N GLY A 408 -6.30 -13.67 12.03
CA GLY A 408 -6.10 -15.05 11.57
C GLY A 408 -6.33 -15.29 10.06
N ALA A 409 -7.11 -14.42 9.41
CA ALA A 409 -7.39 -14.39 7.97
C ALA A 409 -7.30 -12.94 7.43
N PRO A 410 -7.37 -12.70 6.10
CA PRO A 410 -7.35 -11.35 5.51
C PRO A 410 -8.51 -10.46 6.01
N VAL A 411 -8.29 -9.14 6.01
CA VAL A 411 -9.31 -8.11 6.32
C VAL A 411 -10.10 -7.63 5.09
N PHE A 412 -9.62 -8.00 3.91
CA PHE A 412 -10.30 -7.84 2.62
C PHE A 412 -9.80 -8.89 1.62
N THR A 413 -10.70 -9.44 0.82
CA THR A 413 -10.39 -10.38 -0.27
C THR A 413 -11.06 -9.98 -1.58
N GLN A 414 -10.35 -10.17 -2.69
CA GLN A 414 -10.86 -9.97 -4.03
C GLN A 414 -10.46 -11.16 -4.90
N ILE A 415 -11.43 -11.98 -5.28
CA ILE A 415 -11.29 -13.19 -6.09
C ILE A 415 -12.23 -13.14 -7.29
N ASN A 416 -11.96 -13.96 -8.32
CA ASN A 416 -12.79 -14.09 -9.52
C ASN A 416 -13.02 -12.73 -10.25
N VAL A 417 -11.96 -11.93 -10.34
CA VAL A 417 -11.91 -10.68 -11.13
C VAL A 417 -10.67 -10.69 -12.02
N ASP A 418 -10.70 -9.91 -13.10
CA ASP A 418 -9.61 -9.90 -14.08
C ASP A 418 -8.39 -9.07 -13.71
N TYR A 419 -8.49 -8.25 -12.66
CA TYR A 419 -7.42 -7.40 -12.14
C TYR A 419 -6.77 -7.98 -10.87
N ARG A 420 -5.62 -7.43 -10.50
CA ARG A 420 -4.97 -7.65 -9.20
C ARG A 420 -4.88 -6.33 -8.42
N LEU A 421 -4.93 -6.42 -7.10
CA LEU A 421 -4.50 -5.33 -6.23
C LEU A 421 -2.97 -5.19 -6.32
N THR A 422 -2.48 -3.95 -6.25
CA THR A 422 -1.06 -3.63 -6.40
C THR A 422 -0.49 -2.73 -5.32
N GLN A 423 -1.31 -1.89 -4.70
CA GLN A 423 -0.90 -0.94 -3.65
C GLN A 423 -2.03 -0.66 -2.65
N ILE A 424 -1.67 -0.17 -1.46
CA ILE A 424 -2.59 0.25 -0.40
C ILE A 424 -2.13 1.54 0.31
N VAL A 425 -3.07 2.44 0.53
CA VAL A 425 -2.96 3.54 1.52
C VAL A 425 -4.13 3.41 2.48
N VAL A 426 -3.92 3.66 3.78
CA VAL A 426 -4.97 3.58 4.80
C VAL A 426 -5.05 4.89 5.58
N ASP A 427 -6.24 5.47 5.68
CA ASP A 427 -6.53 6.63 6.53
C ASP A 427 -7.41 6.21 7.73
N ARG A 428 -7.17 6.79 8.91
CA ARG A 428 -7.90 6.50 10.14
C ARG A 428 -8.88 7.62 10.45
N VAL A 429 -10.11 7.44 9.97
CA VAL A 429 -11.15 8.45 9.96
C VAL A 429 -11.94 8.43 11.27
N MET A 430 -12.16 9.61 11.86
CA MET A 430 -13.15 9.80 12.92
C MET A 430 -14.55 9.82 12.31
N ALA A 431 -15.46 9.01 12.83
CA ALA A 431 -16.90 9.04 12.54
C ALA A 431 -17.69 9.54 13.78
N GLU A 432 -19.01 9.50 13.73
CA GLU A 432 -19.89 9.75 14.89
C GLU A 432 -19.89 8.59 15.90
N ASP A 433 -19.80 7.34 15.40
CA ASP A 433 -19.87 6.09 16.17
C ASP A 433 -18.49 5.50 16.55
N GLY A 434 -17.39 5.95 15.95
CA GLY A 434 -16.05 5.42 16.27
C GLY A 434 -14.89 5.96 15.43
N GLN A 435 -13.83 5.13 15.32
CA GLN A 435 -12.73 5.30 14.38
C GLN A 435 -12.76 4.16 13.36
N TYR A 436 -12.48 4.47 12.11
CA TYR A 436 -12.52 3.53 10.99
C TYR A 436 -11.28 3.64 10.11
N ASP A 437 -10.70 2.49 9.80
CA ASP A 437 -9.57 2.38 8.87
C ASP A 437 -10.13 2.24 7.44
N VAL A 438 -10.01 3.30 6.64
CA VAL A 438 -10.46 3.36 5.24
C VAL A 438 -9.27 3.08 4.32
N MET A 439 -9.37 2.01 3.56
CA MET A 439 -8.32 1.53 2.65
C MET A 439 -8.60 2.02 1.22
N PHE A 440 -7.61 2.63 0.59
CA PHE A 440 -7.61 2.98 -0.83
C PHE A 440 -6.69 2.01 -1.56
N LEU A 441 -7.21 1.25 -2.53
CA LEU A 441 -6.56 0.10 -3.14
C LEU A 441 -6.32 0.31 -4.63
N GLY A 442 -5.06 0.36 -5.07
CA GLY A 442 -4.70 0.59 -6.47
C GLY A 442 -4.64 -0.73 -7.24
N THR A 443 -5.29 -0.80 -8.41
CA THR A 443 -5.33 -2.01 -9.25
C THR A 443 -4.40 -1.94 -10.47
N ASP A 444 -4.02 -3.11 -11.00
CA ASP A 444 -3.21 -3.22 -12.22
C ASP A 444 -3.94 -2.78 -13.51
N ILE A 445 -5.24 -2.49 -13.44
CA ILE A 445 -6.06 -1.94 -14.55
C ILE A 445 -6.34 -0.42 -14.45
N GLY A 446 -5.89 0.27 -13.39
CA GLY A 446 -6.07 1.72 -13.22
C GLY A 446 -7.23 2.14 -12.31
N THR A 447 -8.03 1.21 -11.81
CA THR A 447 -9.06 1.54 -10.82
C THR A 447 -8.48 1.69 -9.41
N VAL A 448 -9.08 2.57 -8.61
CA VAL A 448 -8.89 2.65 -7.16
C VAL A 448 -10.18 2.21 -6.47
N LEU A 449 -10.09 1.22 -5.58
CA LEU A 449 -11.21 0.82 -4.72
C LEU A 449 -11.10 1.57 -3.39
N LYS A 450 -12.18 2.23 -2.96
CA LYS A 450 -12.32 2.74 -1.58
C LYS A 450 -13.06 1.69 -0.76
N VAL A 451 -12.35 1.07 0.18
CA VAL A 451 -12.82 -0.08 0.96
C VAL A 451 -12.78 0.22 2.44
N LEU A 452 -13.83 -0.16 3.15
CA LEU A 452 -13.97 -0.06 4.59
C LEU A 452 -14.06 -1.47 5.18
N SER A 453 -13.37 -1.72 6.28
CA SER A 453 -13.44 -2.98 7.04
C SER A 453 -14.08 -2.72 8.40
N ILE A 454 -15.25 -3.32 8.66
CA ILE A 454 -16.06 -3.04 9.86
C ILE A 454 -16.05 -4.26 10.77
N THR A 455 -15.48 -4.12 11.97
CA THR A 455 -15.55 -5.14 13.03
C THR A 455 -16.91 -5.10 13.73
N LYS A 456 -17.61 -6.23 13.78
CA LYS A 456 -18.89 -6.36 14.49
C LYS A 456 -18.73 -7.02 15.86
N GLU A 457 -19.81 -7.06 16.61
CA GLU A 457 -19.86 -7.45 18.03
C GLU A 457 -19.51 -8.92 18.32
N LYS A 458 -19.37 -9.76 17.26
CA LYS A 458 -18.87 -11.14 17.33
C LYS A 458 -17.44 -11.31 16.80
N TRP A 459 -16.74 -10.21 16.50
CA TRP A 459 -15.52 -10.16 15.68
C TRP A 459 -15.72 -10.56 14.20
N ASP A 460 -16.98 -10.76 13.75
CA ASP A 460 -17.32 -10.85 12.34
C ASP A 460 -16.90 -9.56 11.61
N MET A 461 -16.05 -9.69 10.58
CA MET A 461 -15.63 -8.58 9.74
C MET A 461 -16.60 -8.40 8.55
N GLU A 462 -17.15 -7.21 8.37
CA GLU A 462 -17.88 -6.82 7.15
C GLU A 462 -16.95 -6.01 6.22
N GLU A 463 -16.59 -6.62 5.09
CA GLU A 463 -15.98 -5.94 3.95
C GLU A 463 -17.02 -5.04 3.26
N VAL A 464 -16.72 -3.76 3.07
CA VAL A 464 -17.63 -2.81 2.39
C VAL A 464 -16.84 -2.02 1.33
N VAL A 465 -17.09 -2.28 0.05
CA VAL A 465 -16.53 -1.47 -1.04
C VAL A 465 -17.46 -0.29 -1.29
N LEU A 466 -17.00 0.92 -0.96
CA LEU A 466 -17.75 2.17 -1.04
C LEU A 466 -17.75 2.73 -2.47
N GLU A 467 -16.57 2.79 -3.09
CA GLU A 467 -16.38 3.37 -4.43
C GLU A 467 -15.42 2.52 -5.27
N GLU A 468 -15.71 2.33 -6.55
CA GLU A 468 -14.71 2.01 -7.58
C GLU A 468 -14.50 3.25 -8.45
N LEU A 469 -13.27 3.76 -8.49
CA LEU A 469 -12.88 4.99 -9.18
C LEU A 469 -12.02 4.62 -10.40
N GLN A 470 -12.47 4.89 -11.62
CA GLN A 470 -11.70 4.57 -12.83
C GLN A 470 -10.77 5.72 -13.23
N ILE A 471 -9.46 5.48 -13.19
CA ILE A 471 -8.40 6.47 -13.36
C ILE A 471 -7.25 5.80 -14.14
N PHE A 472 -6.15 6.51 -14.36
CA PHE A 472 -4.85 5.90 -14.62
C PHE A 472 -4.29 5.30 -13.30
N LYS A 473 -3.18 4.54 -13.32
CA LYS A 473 -2.76 3.66 -12.19
C LYS A 473 -2.10 4.42 -10.99
N GLN A 474 -2.34 3.96 -9.75
CA GLN A 474 -1.44 4.03 -8.54
C GLN A 474 -0.92 5.40 -7.99
N GLN A 475 -1.28 6.01 -6.84
CA GLN A 475 -2.35 5.91 -5.83
C GLN A 475 -2.57 7.28 -5.10
N LEU A 476 -3.83 7.72 -4.86
CA LEU A 476 -4.32 9.01 -4.29
C LEU A 476 -3.70 10.33 -4.83
N TYR A 477 -2.38 10.46 -4.86
CA TYR A 477 -1.64 11.22 -5.89
C TYR A 477 -1.18 10.21 -6.96
N ILE A 478 -2.03 9.97 -7.95
CA ILE A 478 -2.05 8.75 -8.78
C ILE A 478 -1.07 8.81 -9.94
N GLY A 479 0.18 8.41 -9.72
CA GLY A 479 1.28 8.39 -10.70
C GLY A 479 1.31 7.13 -11.57
N SER A 480 1.08 7.32 -12.86
CA SER A 480 0.99 6.24 -13.85
C SER A 480 1.95 6.46 -15.04
N ARG A 481 1.88 5.59 -16.06
CA ARG A 481 2.60 5.82 -17.33
C ARG A 481 2.15 7.09 -18.07
N ASP A 482 0.92 7.50 -17.82
CA ASP A 482 0.14 8.41 -18.66
C ASP A 482 -0.09 9.78 -17.98
N GLY A 483 0.00 9.85 -16.65
CA GLY A 483 -0.23 11.05 -15.85
C GLY A 483 -0.15 10.81 -14.34
N LEU A 484 -0.03 11.89 -13.57
CA LEU A 484 -0.37 11.98 -12.15
C LEU A 484 -1.85 12.40 -12.00
N ALA A 485 -2.58 11.95 -10.98
CA ALA A 485 -3.93 12.49 -10.67
C ALA A 485 -4.22 12.58 -9.17
N GLN A 486 -4.48 13.79 -8.67
CA GLN A 486 -4.88 14.03 -7.28
C GLN A 486 -6.37 13.73 -7.08
N LEU A 487 -6.71 12.93 -6.08
CA LEU A 487 -8.09 12.63 -5.68
C LEU A 487 -8.52 13.33 -4.39
N SER A 488 -9.81 13.68 -4.30
CA SER A 488 -10.47 13.85 -3.00
C SER A 488 -10.65 12.51 -2.27
N LEU A 489 -10.47 12.50 -0.96
CA LEU A 489 -10.80 11.37 -0.06
C LEU A 489 -12.32 11.11 0.06
N HIS A 490 -13.14 12.13 -0.19
CA HIS A 490 -14.59 12.07 0.01
C HIS A 490 -15.39 12.82 -1.07
N ARG A 491 -16.58 12.29 -1.35
CA ARG A 491 -17.48 12.71 -2.43
C ARG A 491 -18.93 12.81 -1.95
N CYS A 492 -19.14 13.27 -0.71
CA CYS A 492 -20.44 13.16 -0.02
C CYS A 492 -21.67 13.60 -0.84
N HIS A 493 -21.53 14.64 -1.67
CA HIS A 493 -22.56 15.14 -2.58
C HIS A 493 -22.99 14.16 -3.69
N THR A 494 -22.18 13.15 -4.04
CA THR A 494 -22.52 12.17 -5.09
C THR A 494 -23.53 11.14 -4.59
N TYR A 495 -23.41 10.70 -3.32
CA TYR A 495 -24.26 9.69 -2.72
C TYR A 495 -25.74 10.05 -2.83
N GLY A 496 -26.12 11.29 -2.49
CA GLY A 496 -27.51 11.61 -2.27
C GLY A 496 -27.86 13.09 -2.16
N LYS A 497 -29.15 13.36 -2.31
CA LYS A 497 -29.78 14.61 -1.82
C LYS A 497 -30.60 14.38 -0.55
N ALA A 498 -31.05 13.15 -0.28
CA ALA A 498 -31.83 12.80 0.90
C ALA A 498 -30.93 12.35 2.07
N CYS A 499 -31.47 12.40 3.29
CA CYS A 499 -30.79 11.88 4.48
C CYS A 499 -30.48 10.38 4.36
N ALA A 500 -31.45 9.61 3.85
CA ALA A 500 -31.35 8.15 3.73
C ALA A 500 -30.18 7.72 2.83
N ASP A 501 -30.02 8.33 1.65
CA ASP A 501 -28.90 8.08 0.73
C ASP A 501 -27.53 8.21 1.42
N CYS A 502 -27.41 9.23 2.27
CA CYS A 502 -26.17 9.61 2.96
C CYS A 502 -25.84 8.63 4.10
N CYS A 503 -26.85 8.24 4.89
CA CYS A 503 -26.70 7.20 5.91
C CYS A 503 -26.33 5.84 5.27
N LEU A 504 -27.07 5.44 4.24
CA LEU A 504 -26.83 4.22 3.47
C LEU A 504 -25.47 4.20 2.74
N ALA A 505 -24.79 5.34 2.62
CA ALA A 505 -23.43 5.40 2.09
C ALA A 505 -22.40 4.73 3.01
N ARG A 506 -22.58 4.79 4.33
CA ARG A 506 -21.65 4.27 5.36
C ARG A 506 -20.19 4.74 5.17
N ASP A 507 -20.01 5.92 4.58
CA ASP A 507 -18.70 6.53 4.33
C ASP A 507 -18.28 7.35 5.58
N PRO A 508 -17.20 6.98 6.31
CA PRO A 508 -16.82 7.65 7.55
C PRO A 508 -16.55 9.16 7.38
N TYR A 509 -16.17 9.61 6.19
CA TYR A 509 -15.96 11.03 5.91
C TYR A 509 -17.25 11.83 5.70
N CYS A 510 -18.43 11.18 5.60
CA CYS A 510 -19.67 11.81 5.16
C CYS A 510 -20.81 11.59 6.15
N ALA A 511 -21.54 12.67 6.46
CA ALA A 511 -22.70 12.67 7.34
C ALA A 511 -23.78 13.60 6.77
N TRP A 512 -25.03 13.35 7.14
CA TRP A 512 -26.09 14.33 6.90
C TRP A 512 -25.90 15.52 7.85
N ASP A 513 -26.02 16.75 7.36
CA ASP A 513 -25.86 17.97 8.16
C ASP A 513 -27.18 18.66 8.56
N GLY A 514 -28.31 18.10 8.13
CA GLY A 514 -29.65 18.71 8.23
C GLY A 514 -30.17 19.27 6.91
N SER A 515 -29.31 19.39 5.88
CA SER A 515 -29.63 19.97 4.57
C SER A 515 -29.00 19.24 3.39
N SER A 516 -27.84 18.60 3.59
CA SER A 516 -27.09 17.92 2.55
C SER A 516 -26.22 16.79 3.12
N CYS A 517 -25.76 15.89 2.24
CA CYS A 517 -24.70 14.93 2.58
C CYS A 517 -23.34 15.62 2.43
N SER A 518 -22.73 16.02 3.55
CA SER A 518 -21.50 16.82 3.58
C SER A 518 -20.41 16.17 4.45
N ARG A 519 -19.25 16.82 4.56
CA ARG A 519 -18.09 16.22 5.25
C ARG A 519 -18.33 16.18 6.76
N TYR A 520 -18.22 14.99 7.35
CA TYR A 520 -18.22 14.82 8.80
C TYR A 520 -17.09 15.63 9.45
N THR A 521 -17.42 16.27 10.57
CA THR A 521 -16.55 17.15 11.36
C THR A 521 -16.92 17.00 12.83
N PRO A 522 -15.98 16.79 13.77
CA PRO A 522 -16.34 16.75 15.19
C PRO A 522 -16.85 18.12 15.67
N THR A 523 -18.11 18.21 16.11
CA THR A 523 -18.68 19.45 16.69
C THR A 523 -19.57 19.16 17.89
N SER A 524 -19.80 20.17 18.73
CA SER A 524 -20.63 20.06 19.95
C SER A 524 -22.15 20.08 19.69
N LYS A 525 -22.60 20.57 18.52
CA LYS A 525 -24.03 20.70 18.17
C LYS A 525 -24.55 19.44 17.45
N ARG A 526 -24.61 18.31 18.15
CA ARG A 526 -24.98 16.99 17.59
C ARG A 526 -26.38 16.92 16.94
N ARG A 527 -27.36 17.70 17.41
CA ARG A 527 -28.81 17.49 17.16
C ARG A 527 -29.31 17.53 15.69
N ALA A 528 -28.48 17.89 14.72
CA ALA A 528 -28.85 17.93 13.30
C ALA A 528 -28.05 16.94 12.43
N ARG A 529 -27.13 16.18 13.04
CA ARG A 529 -26.24 15.25 12.31
C ARG A 529 -26.66 13.81 12.52
N ARG A 530 -26.48 13.04 11.45
CA ARG A 530 -26.92 11.66 11.31
C ARG A 530 -25.88 10.91 10.49
N GLN A 531 -25.18 9.98 11.11
CA GLN A 531 -24.23 9.07 10.47
C GLN A 531 -24.30 7.71 11.17
N ASP A 532 -24.40 6.64 10.38
CA ASP A 532 -24.23 5.27 10.86
C ASP A 532 -23.33 4.51 9.88
N VAL A 533 -22.06 4.38 10.25
CA VAL A 533 -21.09 3.59 9.49
C VAL A 533 -21.30 2.10 9.76
N LYS A 534 -21.47 1.73 11.04
CA LYS A 534 -21.48 0.33 11.50
C LYS A 534 -22.56 -0.52 10.85
N TYR A 535 -23.79 -0.02 10.72
CA TYR A 535 -24.91 -0.78 10.17
C TYR A 535 -25.41 -0.22 8.83
N GLY A 536 -25.57 1.10 8.75
CA GLY A 536 -26.14 1.84 7.63
C GLY A 536 -27.66 1.87 7.66
N ASP A 537 -28.27 2.08 8.83
CA ASP A 537 -29.72 2.16 9.02
C ASP A 537 -30.26 3.60 8.91
N PRO A 538 -30.94 3.96 7.81
CA PRO A 538 -31.56 5.28 7.69
C PRO A 538 -32.82 5.42 8.54
N VAL A 539 -33.45 4.34 9.02
CA VAL A 539 -34.76 4.40 9.70
C VAL A 539 -34.63 4.99 11.10
N THR A 540 -33.66 4.52 11.91
CA THR A 540 -33.40 5.11 13.23
C THR A 540 -32.72 6.48 13.17
N GLN A 541 -32.03 6.78 12.07
CA GLN A 541 -31.24 8.01 11.91
C GLN A 541 -32.03 9.17 11.30
N CYS A 542 -32.80 8.94 10.23
CA CYS A 542 -33.44 9.98 9.41
C CYS A 542 -34.92 10.14 9.73
N TRP A 543 -35.24 10.98 10.72
CA TRP A 543 -36.62 11.27 11.14
C TRP A 543 -37.47 12.03 10.10
N ASP A 544 -36.86 12.49 9.01
CA ASP A 544 -37.54 13.26 7.96
C ASP A 544 -38.60 12.43 7.20
N ILE A 545 -38.57 11.10 7.39
CA ILE A 545 -39.53 10.11 6.83
C ILE A 545 -40.96 10.33 7.35
N GLU A 546 -41.16 10.87 8.56
CA GLU A 546 -42.50 11.05 9.16
C GLU A 546 -43.09 12.46 8.96
N ASP A 547 -42.26 13.51 8.91
CA ASP A 547 -42.73 14.91 8.87
C ASP A 547 -42.76 15.54 7.44
N SER A 548 -42.16 14.90 6.43
CA SER A 548 -42.05 15.48 5.07
C SER A 548 -42.99 14.86 4.04
N ASN A 549 -44.25 15.31 4.02
CA ASN A 549 -45.18 15.13 2.86
C ASN A 549 -44.68 15.80 1.55
N HIS A 550 -43.44 16.30 1.52
CA HIS A 550 -42.82 17.03 0.40
C HIS A 550 -41.30 16.72 0.27
N GLU A 551 -40.81 15.52 0.63
CA GLU A 551 -39.60 15.05 -0.05
C GLU A 551 -39.95 14.85 -1.54
N THR A 552 -39.32 15.63 -2.41
CA THR A 552 -39.70 15.67 -3.84
C THR A 552 -39.23 14.40 -4.55
N THR A 553 -40.17 13.48 -4.78
CA THR A 553 -40.09 12.57 -5.92
C THR A 553 -39.84 13.38 -7.20
N ASP A 554 -38.84 12.99 -8.01
CA ASP A 554 -38.56 13.62 -9.30
C ASP A 554 -39.69 13.26 -10.31
N GLU A 555 -40.82 13.96 -10.18
CA GLU A 555 -42.03 13.75 -10.98
C GLU A 555 -41.82 14.21 -12.42
N LYS A 556 -41.52 13.24 -13.28
CA LYS A 556 -41.31 13.45 -14.71
C LYS A 556 -42.57 13.08 -15.50
N VAL A 557 -43.36 14.08 -15.87
CA VAL A 557 -44.49 13.90 -16.80
C VAL A 557 -43.95 13.42 -18.15
N ILE A 558 -44.48 12.30 -18.65
CA ILE A 558 -44.08 11.68 -19.91
C ILE A 558 -45.35 11.39 -20.72
N PHE A 559 -45.41 11.96 -21.93
CA PHE A 559 -46.54 11.76 -22.84
C PHE A 559 -46.33 10.49 -23.67
N GLY A 560 -47.18 9.49 -23.45
CA GLY A 560 -47.31 8.32 -24.32
C GLY A 560 -48.22 8.59 -25.52
N ILE A 561 -48.09 7.77 -26.56
CA ILE A 561 -49.06 7.69 -27.65
C ILE A 561 -49.85 6.40 -27.45
N GLU A 562 -51.17 6.45 -27.58
CA GLU A 562 -52.04 5.29 -27.44
C GLU A 562 -51.59 4.15 -28.37
N PHE A 563 -51.65 2.91 -27.89
CA PHE A 563 -51.16 1.69 -28.57
C PHE A 563 -49.66 1.63 -28.90
N ASN A 564 -48.83 2.57 -28.41
CA ASN A 564 -47.37 2.55 -28.57
C ASN A 564 -46.65 2.25 -27.24
N SER A 565 -45.40 1.79 -27.31
CA SER A 565 -44.57 1.49 -26.14
C SER A 565 -43.69 2.67 -25.73
N THR A 566 -43.84 3.16 -24.49
CA THR A 566 -42.99 4.21 -23.91
C THR A 566 -41.89 3.59 -23.03
N PHE A 567 -40.64 4.02 -23.22
CA PHE A 567 -39.52 3.63 -22.37
C PHE A 567 -39.46 4.53 -21.11
N LEU A 568 -39.43 3.90 -19.93
CA LEU A 568 -39.29 4.58 -18.65
C LEU A 568 -37.91 4.25 -18.06
N GLU A 569 -37.05 5.25 -17.98
CA GLU A 569 -35.69 5.10 -17.45
C GLU A 569 -35.68 5.25 -15.92
N CYS A 570 -35.02 4.30 -15.24
CA CYS A 570 -34.69 4.43 -13.84
C CYS A 570 -33.32 3.79 -13.59
N ILE A 571 -32.35 4.60 -13.17
CA ILE A 571 -30.98 4.18 -12.91
C ILE A 571 -30.69 4.46 -11.42
N PRO A 572 -30.59 3.44 -10.56
CA PRO A 572 -30.22 3.64 -9.17
C PRO A 572 -28.75 4.09 -9.12
N LYS A 573 -28.45 5.07 -8.27
CA LYS A 573 -27.06 5.52 -8.05
C LYS A 573 -26.15 4.38 -7.59
N SER A 574 -26.70 3.42 -6.85
CA SER A 574 -25.94 2.31 -6.29
C SER A 574 -26.13 0.99 -7.02
N GLN A 575 -25.00 0.33 -7.31
CA GLN A 575 -24.95 -1.02 -7.86
C GLN A 575 -25.41 -2.10 -6.85
N GLN A 576 -25.60 -1.73 -5.58
CA GLN A 576 -26.10 -2.61 -4.50
C GLN A 576 -27.61 -2.45 -4.25
N ALA A 577 -28.31 -1.67 -5.10
CA ALA A 577 -29.76 -1.49 -5.01
C ALA A 577 -30.50 -2.38 -6.02
N SER A 578 -31.57 -3.02 -5.57
CA SER A 578 -32.54 -3.71 -6.42
C SER A 578 -33.66 -2.75 -6.82
N ILE A 579 -34.10 -2.76 -8.08
CA ILE A 579 -35.16 -1.86 -8.55
C ILE A 579 -36.52 -2.53 -8.41
N ARG A 580 -37.52 -1.82 -7.87
CA ARG A 580 -38.94 -2.15 -8.04
C ARG A 580 -39.70 -1.01 -8.70
N TRP A 581 -40.66 -1.37 -9.53
CA TRP A 581 -41.60 -0.46 -10.17
C TRP A 581 -43.00 -0.69 -9.58
N PHE A 582 -43.68 0.40 -9.26
CA PHE A 582 -45.08 0.42 -8.80
C PHE A 582 -45.91 1.21 -9.81
N ILE A 583 -47.14 0.75 -10.07
CA ILE A 583 -48.04 1.35 -11.07
C ILE A 583 -49.38 1.63 -10.39
N GLN A 584 -49.81 2.88 -10.44
CA GLN A 584 -51.12 3.35 -9.98
C GLN A 584 -51.89 3.93 -11.18
N ARG A 585 -53.20 3.67 -11.26
CA ARG A 585 -54.06 4.14 -12.36
C ARG A 585 -55.19 4.98 -11.80
N SER A 586 -55.44 6.14 -12.40
CA SER A 586 -56.45 7.11 -11.98
C SER A 586 -57.13 7.71 -13.22
N GLY A 587 -58.18 7.04 -13.72
CA GLY A 587 -58.81 7.43 -15.00
C GLY A 587 -57.86 7.22 -16.18
N GLU A 588 -57.66 8.27 -16.98
CA GLU A 588 -56.72 8.29 -18.10
C GLU A 588 -55.25 8.47 -17.64
N GLU A 589 -55.03 8.90 -16.39
CA GLU A 589 -53.68 9.11 -15.84
C GLU A 589 -53.09 7.82 -15.26
N MET A 590 -51.82 7.56 -15.55
CA MET A 590 -51.04 6.44 -15.02
C MET A 590 -49.80 6.96 -14.28
N GLY A 591 -49.81 6.86 -12.96
CA GLY A 591 -48.64 7.08 -12.13
C GLY A 591 -47.73 5.85 -12.15
N VAL A 592 -46.43 6.05 -12.41
CA VAL A 592 -45.43 4.97 -12.40
C VAL A 592 -44.26 5.41 -11.54
N LEU A 593 -44.07 4.74 -10.40
CA LEU A 593 -43.02 5.05 -9.42
C LEU A 593 -41.90 4.01 -9.50
N CYS A 594 -40.66 4.46 -9.61
CA CYS A 594 -39.48 3.63 -9.42
C CYS A 594 -38.95 3.76 -7.99
N SER A 595 -38.61 2.65 -7.34
CA SER A 595 -38.03 2.63 -5.99
C SER A 595 -36.78 1.73 -5.93
N PRO A 596 -35.60 2.29 -5.61
CA PRO A 596 -34.41 1.52 -5.30
C PRO A 596 -34.49 0.92 -3.88
N LEU A 597 -34.62 -0.39 -3.77
CA LEU A 597 -34.55 -1.13 -2.50
C LEU A 597 -33.14 -1.66 -2.26
N HIS A 598 -32.51 -1.20 -1.18
CA HIS A 598 -31.24 -1.74 -0.70
C HIS A 598 -31.44 -3.06 0.07
N HIS A 599 -30.52 -4.00 -0.13
CA HIS A 599 -30.64 -5.37 0.42
C HIS A 599 -30.73 -5.48 1.96
N LYS A 600 -30.36 -4.43 2.71
CA LYS A 600 -30.50 -4.41 4.19
C LYS A 600 -31.90 -3.96 4.67
N SER A 601 -32.70 -3.32 3.83
CA SER A 601 -34.00 -2.73 4.19
C SER A 601 -35.16 -3.74 4.29
N ILE A 602 -34.90 -5.03 4.10
CA ILE A 602 -35.94 -6.03 3.77
C ILE A 602 -36.53 -6.76 5.00
N ASN A 603 -35.91 -6.67 6.18
CA ASN A 603 -36.22 -7.55 7.31
C ASN A 603 -37.32 -7.07 8.29
N GLN A 604 -37.96 -5.91 8.08
CA GLN A 604 -39.00 -5.39 8.99
C GLN A 604 -40.18 -4.67 8.29
N VAL A 605 -40.88 -5.34 7.37
CA VAL A 605 -42.31 -5.06 7.09
C VAL A 605 -43.07 -6.35 6.79
N ILE A 606 -43.87 -6.81 7.76
CA ILE A 606 -45.13 -7.57 7.61
C ILE A 606 -46.07 -7.02 8.67
#